data_AF-A0A7C7C1K1-F1
#
_entry.id   AF-A0A7C7C1K1-F1
#
_cell.length_a   1.000
_cell.length_b   1.000
_cell.length_c   1.000
_cell.angle_alpha   90.00
_cell.angle_beta   90.00
_cell.angle_gamma   90.00
#
_symmetry.space_group_name_H-M   'P 1'
#
loop_
_entity.id
_entity.type
_entity.pdbx_description
1 polymer ?
#
loop_
_entity_poly.entity_id
_entity_poly.type
_entity_poly.pdbx_seq_one_letter_code
_entity_poly.pdbx_strand_id
1 'polypeptide(L)'
;MIKRLSLFIAFTLFGLAGLTVQAQNNTPTYAYPTTHLRWNEVTCHIERGAVRLGNNWRGEVVYTVNRGRIFAGYSTSSFDVAFTLRDNKLYIGDSYFTDAITYSLDGNSIYVGDSNFPLDIAYTIVPDRNRPGVINIFRDDSISPFDIVTVLQGDPTPTEIFALLLTMGLL
;
A
#
# COMPACT_ATOMS: atom_id res chain seq x y z
N MET A 1 -56.11 41.94 25.59
CA MET A 1 -57.03 41.49 24.52
C MET A 1 -56.18 41.30 23.27
N ILE A 2 -55.99 40.16 22.62
CA ILE A 2 -56.69 38.87 22.53
C ILE A 2 -55.62 37.80 22.15
N LYS A 3 -55.70 36.64 22.80
CA LYS A 3 -54.98 35.39 22.46
C LYS A 3 -55.46 34.85 21.10
N ARG A 4 -54.64 34.12 20.34
CA ARG A 4 -54.86 32.76 19.73
C ARG A 4 -53.66 32.44 18.80
N LEU A 5 -53.23 31.22 18.49
CA LEU A 5 -53.26 29.86 19.07
C LEU A 5 -52.59 28.98 17.98
N SER A 6 -51.41 28.43 18.29
CA SER A 6 -50.76 27.19 17.78
C SER A 6 -50.84 26.73 16.31
N LEU A 7 -49.69 26.31 15.75
CA LEU A 7 -49.57 25.00 15.09
C LEU A 7 -48.12 24.46 15.16
N PHE A 8 -47.96 23.32 15.84
CA PHE A 8 -46.77 22.47 15.80
C PHE A 8 -46.80 21.61 14.53
N ILE A 9 -45.72 21.56 13.75
CA ILE A 9 -45.40 20.40 12.91
C ILE A 9 -43.89 20.15 13.02
N ALA A 10 -43.56 19.02 13.67
CA ALA A 10 -42.24 18.41 13.62
C ALA A 10 -42.05 17.75 12.24
N PHE A 11 -40.91 17.96 11.61
CA PHE A 11 -40.43 17.12 10.52
C PHE A 11 -39.02 16.64 10.86
N THR A 12 -38.96 15.41 11.37
CA THR A 12 -37.79 14.55 11.38
C THR A 12 -37.31 14.37 9.95
N LEU A 13 -36.14 14.92 9.62
CA LEU A 13 -35.44 14.59 8.38
C LEU A 13 -34.36 13.55 8.70
N PHE A 14 -34.65 12.32 8.28
CA PHE A 14 -33.69 11.27 7.90
C PHE A 14 -32.38 11.89 7.37
N GLY A 15 -31.20 11.48 7.84
CA GLY A 15 -30.73 10.11 7.66
C GLY A 15 -30.04 9.98 6.29
N LEU A 16 -28.87 10.60 6.14
CA LEU A 16 -27.86 10.20 5.15
C LEU A 16 -26.51 10.81 5.56
N ALA A 17 -25.87 10.21 6.58
CA ALA A 17 -24.46 10.45 6.82
C ALA A 17 -23.73 10.07 5.53
N GLY A 18 -23.03 11.03 4.94
CA GLY A 18 -22.36 10.89 3.65
C GLY A 18 -21.45 9.66 3.67
N LEU A 19 -21.87 8.61 2.99
CA LEU A 19 -20.96 7.59 2.48
C LEU A 19 -20.19 8.26 1.35
N THR A 20 -19.11 8.95 1.69
CA THR A 20 -18.08 9.25 0.70
C THR A 20 -17.46 7.92 0.33
N VAL A 21 -17.94 7.30 -0.75
CA VAL A 21 -17.18 6.27 -1.45
C VAL A 21 -15.92 6.99 -1.94
N GLN A 22 -14.83 6.87 -1.21
CA GLN A 22 -13.54 7.28 -1.73
C GLN A 22 -13.26 6.36 -2.91
N ALA A 23 -13.44 6.88 -4.12
CA ALA A 23 -12.98 6.23 -5.32
C ALA A 23 -11.46 6.08 -5.14
N GLN A 24 -10.99 4.85 -4.95
CA GLN A 24 -9.57 4.58 -4.92
C GLN A 24 -9.04 4.92 -6.32
N ASN A 25 -8.24 5.98 -6.41
CA ASN A 25 -7.58 6.36 -7.64
C ASN A 25 -6.67 5.19 -8.02
N ASN A 26 -7.11 4.36 -8.96
CA ASN A 26 -6.34 3.23 -9.50
C ASN A 26 -5.27 3.74 -10.48
N THR A 27 -4.41 4.64 -10.02
CA THR A 27 -3.19 5.00 -10.77
C THR A 27 -2.20 3.85 -10.63
N PRO A 28 -1.69 3.29 -11.75
CA PRO A 28 -0.66 2.27 -11.68
C PRO A 28 0.56 2.79 -10.92
N THR A 29 1.21 1.90 -10.17
CA THR A 29 2.51 2.19 -9.56
C THR A 29 3.59 1.33 -10.21
N TYR A 30 4.66 1.96 -10.67
CA TYR A 30 5.80 1.31 -11.32
C TYR A 30 7.01 1.30 -10.40
N ALA A 31 7.65 0.13 -10.25
CA ALA A 31 8.89 -0.02 -9.51
C ALA A 31 10.08 -0.06 -10.48
N TYR A 32 11.06 0.79 -10.21
CA TYR A 32 12.28 0.94 -11.00
C TYR A 32 13.50 0.54 -10.16
N PRO A 33 14.54 -0.03 -10.80
CA PRO A 33 15.80 -0.34 -10.14
C PRO A 33 16.67 0.90 -9.92
N THR A 34 16.41 1.99 -10.65
CA THR A 34 17.21 3.22 -10.56
C THR A 34 16.36 4.48 -10.59
N THR A 35 16.93 5.59 -10.15
CA THR A 35 16.31 6.91 -10.14
C THR A 35 16.13 7.52 -11.53
N HIS A 36 16.58 6.88 -12.62
CA HIS A 36 16.40 7.39 -13.98
C HIS A 36 14.97 7.20 -14.50
N LEU A 37 14.15 6.36 -13.84
CA LEU A 37 12.73 6.12 -14.18
C LEU A 37 12.50 5.78 -15.65
N ARG A 38 13.40 4.98 -16.24
CA ARG A 38 13.29 4.59 -17.64
C ARG A 38 12.24 3.51 -17.78
N TRP A 39 11.27 3.75 -18.67
CA TRP A 39 10.13 2.86 -18.87
C TRP A 39 10.52 1.40 -19.21
N ASN A 40 11.60 1.20 -19.95
CA ASN A 40 12.09 -0.13 -20.32
C ASN A 40 12.87 -0.83 -19.19
N GLU A 41 13.13 -0.13 -18.07
CA GLU A 41 13.84 -0.66 -16.91
C GLU A 41 12.89 -0.99 -15.74
N VAL A 42 11.57 -0.80 -15.86
CA VAL A 42 10.62 -1.19 -14.82
C VAL A 42 10.79 -2.67 -14.47
N THR A 43 11.03 -2.96 -13.20
CA THR A 43 11.19 -4.34 -12.69
C THR A 43 9.83 -5.01 -12.55
N CYS A 44 8.88 -4.30 -11.95
CA CYS A 44 7.50 -4.73 -11.81
C CYS A 44 6.58 -3.52 -11.66
N HIS A 45 5.29 -3.72 -11.83
CA HIS A 45 4.29 -2.68 -11.60
C HIS A 45 3.03 -3.30 -11.03
N ILE A 46 2.22 -2.46 -10.40
CA ILE A 46 0.89 -2.82 -9.97
C ILE A 46 -0.14 -1.94 -10.66
N GLU A 47 -1.13 -2.59 -11.26
CA GLU A 47 -2.27 -1.93 -11.88
C GLU A 47 -3.54 -2.68 -11.50
N ARG A 48 -4.52 -1.96 -10.95
CA ARG A 48 -5.83 -2.51 -10.55
C ARG A 48 -5.70 -3.75 -9.63
N GLY A 49 -4.73 -3.70 -8.72
CA GLY A 49 -4.41 -4.78 -7.79
C GLY A 49 -3.52 -5.89 -8.37
N ALA A 50 -3.30 -6.01 -9.68
CA ALA A 50 -2.44 -7.05 -10.22
C ALA A 50 -0.97 -6.57 -10.26
N VAL A 51 -0.08 -7.27 -9.55
CA VAL A 51 1.37 -7.04 -9.57
C VAL A 51 2.00 -7.89 -10.67
N ARG A 52 2.62 -7.23 -11.64
CA ARG A 52 3.18 -7.86 -12.84
C ARG A 52 4.66 -7.59 -12.98
N LEU A 53 5.39 -8.57 -13.50
CA LEU A 53 6.78 -8.37 -13.91
C LEU A 53 6.88 -7.47 -15.16
N GLY A 54 7.92 -6.65 -15.19
CA GLY A 54 8.20 -5.73 -16.28
C GLY A 54 7.26 -4.52 -16.34
N ASN A 55 7.26 -3.86 -17.50
CA ASN A 55 6.58 -2.59 -17.74
C ASN A 55 5.22 -2.71 -18.46
N ASN A 56 4.73 -3.90 -18.77
CA ASN A 56 3.59 -4.05 -19.68
C ASN A 56 2.57 -5.09 -19.21
N TRP A 57 1.36 -5.01 -19.76
CA TRP A 57 0.23 -5.86 -19.39
C TRP A 57 0.43 -7.36 -19.66
N ARG A 58 1.39 -7.73 -20.52
CA ARG A 58 1.72 -9.13 -20.83
C ARG A 58 2.67 -9.75 -19.81
N GLY A 59 3.18 -8.95 -18.86
CA GLY A 59 3.99 -9.45 -17.75
C GLY A 59 3.25 -10.49 -16.92
N GLU A 60 3.99 -11.47 -16.43
CA GLU A 60 3.49 -12.48 -15.49
C GLU A 60 2.93 -11.82 -14.24
N VAL A 61 1.75 -12.26 -13.77
CA VAL A 61 1.21 -11.83 -12.47
C VAL A 61 1.86 -12.65 -11.38
N VAL A 62 2.64 -11.99 -10.52
CA VAL A 62 3.27 -12.65 -9.36
C VAL A 62 2.33 -12.62 -8.16
N TYR A 63 1.66 -11.47 -7.96
CA TYR A 63 0.69 -11.30 -6.88
C TYR A 63 -0.54 -10.52 -7.33
N THR A 64 -1.62 -10.70 -6.59
CA THR A 64 -2.81 -9.84 -6.62
C THR A 64 -3.02 -9.21 -5.26
N VAL A 65 -3.27 -7.91 -5.19
CA VAL A 65 -3.58 -7.16 -3.98
C VAL A 65 -5.07 -6.87 -3.96
N ASN A 66 -5.74 -7.26 -2.86
CA ASN A 66 -7.13 -6.93 -2.64
C ASN A 66 -7.42 -6.77 -1.14
N ARG A 67 -7.96 -5.61 -0.74
CA ARG A 67 -8.46 -5.35 0.62
C ARG A 67 -7.45 -5.71 1.73
N GLY A 68 -6.20 -5.28 1.57
CA GLY A 68 -5.14 -5.54 2.55
C GLY A 68 -4.51 -6.93 2.46
N ARG A 69 -4.95 -7.79 1.53
CA ARG A 69 -4.39 -9.12 1.29
C ARG A 69 -3.58 -9.16 0.01
N ILE A 70 -2.52 -9.97 0.03
CA ILE A 70 -1.64 -10.26 -1.10
C ILE A 70 -1.82 -11.74 -1.41
N PHE A 71 -2.35 -12.03 -2.59
CA PHE A 71 -2.62 -13.38 -3.09
C PHE A 71 -1.55 -13.79 -4.08
N ALA A 72 -1.09 -15.04 -4.03
CA ALA A 72 -0.17 -15.59 -5.02
C ALA A 72 -0.84 -15.67 -6.40
N GLY A 73 -0.13 -15.21 -7.43
CA GLY A 73 -0.60 -15.19 -8.81
C GLY A 73 -1.82 -14.29 -9.05
N TYR A 74 -2.56 -14.59 -10.12
CA TYR A 74 -3.82 -13.91 -10.44
C TYR A 74 -4.99 -14.57 -9.70
N SER A 75 -5.08 -14.32 -8.39
CA SER A 75 -6.09 -14.94 -7.53
C SER A 75 -6.68 -13.95 -6.52
N THR A 76 -7.88 -14.28 -6.03
CA THR A 76 -8.52 -13.65 -4.86
C THR A 76 -9.09 -14.72 -3.91
N SER A 77 -8.66 -15.98 -4.09
CA SER A 77 -9.08 -17.12 -3.28
C SER A 77 -8.43 -17.07 -1.89
N SER A 78 -9.16 -17.41 -0.84
CA SER A 78 -8.61 -17.52 0.51
C SER A 78 -7.49 -18.56 0.63
N PHE A 79 -7.44 -19.54 -0.28
CA PHE A 79 -6.40 -20.56 -0.31
C PHE A 79 -5.06 -20.04 -0.86
N ASP A 80 -5.09 -18.92 -1.58
CA ASP A 80 -3.91 -18.35 -2.24
C ASP A 80 -3.34 -17.13 -1.50
N VAL A 81 -3.83 -16.83 -0.29
CA VAL A 81 -3.33 -15.71 0.51
C VAL A 81 -1.88 -15.99 0.90
N ALA A 82 -0.96 -15.21 0.35
CA ALA A 82 0.45 -15.25 0.67
C ALA A 82 0.76 -14.40 1.91
N PHE A 83 0.17 -13.20 1.98
CA PHE A 83 0.33 -12.29 3.11
C PHE A 83 -0.94 -11.46 3.36
N THR A 84 -1.07 -10.99 4.59
CA THR A 84 -2.14 -10.06 5.00
C THR A 84 -1.53 -8.90 5.75
N LEU A 85 -1.78 -7.67 5.29
CA LEU A 85 -1.47 -6.45 6.02
C LEU A 85 -2.65 -6.08 6.90
N ARG A 86 -2.45 -6.07 8.21
CA ARG A 86 -3.45 -5.68 9.20
C ARG A 86 -2.78 -4.86 10.30
N ASP A 87 -3.37 -3.73 10.66
CA ASP A 87 -2.82 -2.82 11.68
C ASP A 87 -1.35 -2.47 11.44
N ASN A 88 -1.02 -2.19 10.17
CA ASN A 88 0.34 -1.96 9.66
C ASN A 88 1.35 -3.09 9.91
N LYS A 89 0.90 -4.31 10.17
CA LYS A 89 1.73 -5.50 10.35
C LYS A 89 1.46 -6.49 9.23
N LEU A 90 2.53 -6.93 8.57
CA LEU A 90 2.47 -7.91 7.48
C LEU A 90 2.58 -9.31 8.08
N TYR A 91 1.48 -10.05 8.01
CA TYR A 91 1.39 -11.44 8.46
C TYR A 91 1.59 -12.39 7.30
N ILE A 92 2.28 -13.51 7.52
CA ILE A 92 2.27 -14.65 6.59
C ILE A 92 0.86 -15.25 6.56
N GLY A 93 0.36 -15.45 5.33
CA GLY A 93 -0.98 -15.96 5.07
C GLY A 93 -2.08 -15.07 5.65
N ASP A 94 -3.08 -15.69 6.26
CA ASP A 94 -4.19 -15.03 6.96
C ASP A 94 -4.08 -15.21 8.49
N SER A 95 -2.84 -15.33 9.00
CA SER A 95 -2.58 -15.60 10.42
C SER A 95 -3.02 -14.45 11.34
N TYR A 96 -3.35 -14.80 12.58
CA TYR A 96 -3.65 -13.87 13.67
C TYR A 96 -2.61 -13.91 14.80
N PHE A 97 -1.59 -14.75 14.68
CA PHE A 97 -0.53 -14.88 15.68
C PHE A 97 0.56 -13.82 15.45
N THR A 98 1.12 -13.31 16.54
CA THR A 98 2.23 -12.34 16.50
C THR A 98 3.48 -12.91 15.85
N ASP A 99 3.75 -14.20 16.03
CA ASP A 99 4.93 -14.87 15.47
C ASP A 99 4.88 -15.00 13.95
N ALA A 100 3.71 -14.74 13.33
CA ALA A 100 3.56 -14.70 11.88
C ALA A 100 3.83 -13.32 11.28
N ILE A 101 4.11 -12.30 12.09
CA ILE A 101 4.46 -10.96 11.62
C ILE A 101 5.88 -10.98 11.08
N THR A 102 6.04 -10.71 9.78
CA THR A 102 7.36 -10.64 9.13
C THR A 102 7.91 -9.23 9.08
N TYR A 103 7.03 -8.25 8.90
CA TYR A 103 7.39 -6.84 8.84
C TYR A 103 6.28 -5.98 9.44
N SER A 104 6.64 -4.79 9.92
CA SER A 104 5.69 -3.76 10.33
C SER A 104 6.03 -2.42 9.70
N LEU A 105 5.02 -1.58 9.54
CA LEU A 105 5.15 -0.24 9.00
C LEU A 105 4.76 0.77 10.09
N ASP A 106 5.68 1.65 10.45
CA ASP A 106 5.38 2.79 11.31
C ASP A 106 5.88 4.08 10.65
N GLY A 107 4.95 5.01 10.44
CA GLY A 107 5.19 6.21 9.66
C GLY A 107 5.75 5.89 8.27
N ASN A 108 7.04 6.19 8.07
CA ASN A 108 7.75 5.99 6.83
C ASN A 108 8.82 4.88 6.90
N SER A 109 8.84 4.10 7.96
CA SER A 109 9.84 3.06 8.19
C SER A 109 9.21 1.68 8.18
N ILE A 110 9.82 0.75 7.45
CA ILE A 110 9.50 -0.67 7.45
C ILE A 110 10.48 -1.35 8.40
N TYR A 111 9.97 -1.99 9.45
CA TYR A 111 10.74 -2.74 10.44
C TYR A 111 10.64 -4.23 10.19
N VAL A 112 11.70 -4.97 10.52
CA VAL A 112 11.68 -6.43 10.60
C VAL A 112 10.85 -6.85 11.82
N GLY A 113 9.88 -7.74 11.59
CA GLY A 113 8.96 -8.22 12.63
C GLY A 113 8.04 -7.13 13.19
N ASP A 114 7.60 -7.31 14.43
CA ASP A 114 6.81 -6.35 15.21
C ASP A 114 7.76 -5.51 16.07
N SER A 115 8.47 -4.57 15.44
CA SER A 115 9.49 -3.76 16.09
C SER A 115 9.27 -2.27 15.84
N ASN A 116 9.81 -1.45 16.74
CA ASN A 116 9.96 -0.01 16.61
C ASN A 116 11.38 0.46 16.97
N PHE A 117 12.33 -0.48 17.09
CA PHE A 117 13.73 -0.16 17.37
C PHE A 117 14.43 0.30 16.08
N PRO A 118 15.20 1.40 16.10
CA PRO A 118 15.88 1.91 14.91
C PRO A 118 16.80 0.89 14.22
N LEU A 119 17.39 -0.05 14.97
CA LEU A 119 18.26 -1.09 14.42
C LEU A 119 17.52 -2.17 13.64
N ASP A 120 16.19 -2.24 13.79
CA ASP A 120 15.35 -3.22 13.09
C ASP A 120 14.70 -2.62 11.83
N ILE A 121 15.02 -1.36 11.48
CA ILE A 121 14.55 -0.75 10.23
C ILE A 121 15.18 -1.51 9.07
N ALA A 122 14.34 -2.12 8.23
CA ALA A 122 14.76 -2.73 6.97
C ALA A 122 14.83 -1.68 5.86
N TYR A 123 13.83 -0.78 5.82
CA TYR A 123 13.73 0.24 4.78
C TYR A 123 13.10 1.55 5.28
N THR A 124 13.55 2.65 4.70
CA THR A 124 12.93 3.98 4.86
C THR A 124 12.31 4.45 3.55
N ILE A 125 11.04 4.85 3.62
CA ILE A 125 10.22 5.33 2.51
C ILE A 125 10.29 6.86 2.48
N VAL A 126 10.81 7.44 1.40
CA VAL A 126 10.96 8.90 1.30
C VAL A 126 10.43 9.40 -0.04
N PRO A 127 9.40 10.26 -0.05
CA PRO A 127 8.98 10.95 -1.25
C PRO A 127 10.12 11.76 -1.88
N ASP A 128 10.23 11.72 -3.20
CA ASP A 128 11.20 12.53 -3.92
C ASP A 128 10.83 14.01 -3.83
N ARG A 129 11.80 14.83 -3.40
CA ARG A 129 11.58 16.27 -3.20
C ARG A 129 11.26 17.03 -4.50
N ASN A 130 11.78 16.57 -5.63
CA ASN A 130 11.73 17.29 -6.90
C ASN A 130 10.72 16.67 -7.87
N ARG A 131 10.28 15.43 -7.63
CA ARG A 131 9.41 14.66 -8.52
C ARG A 131 8.16 14.19 -7.76
N PRO A 132 7.06 14.95 -7.81
CA PRO A 132 5.80 14.54 -7.20
C PRO A 132 5.34 13.16 -7.70
N GLY A 133 4.87 12.32 -6.78
CA GLY A 133 4.45 10.94 -7.10
C GLY A 133 5.61 9.97 -7.33
N VAL A 134 6.84 10.35 -6.97
CA VAL A 134 7.99 9.44 -6.92
C VAL A 134 8.37 9.22 -5.46
N ILE A 135 8.62 7.96 -5.10
CA ILE A 135 9.00 7.52 -3.76
C ILE A 135 10.30 6.74 -3.89
N ASN A 136 11.30 7.09 -3.10
CA ASN A 136 12.55 6.37 -3.00
C ASN A 136 12.50 5.46 -1.77
N ILE A 137 12.88 4.19 -1.93
CA ILE A 137 13.01 3.24 -0.83
C ILE A 137 14.49 3.08 -0.53
N PHE A 138 14.91 3.51 0.65
CA PHE A 138 16.28 3.42 1.14
C PHE A 138 16.43 2.18 2.01
N ARG A 139 17.61 1.55 1.98
CA ARG A 139 17.99 0.54 2.97
C ARG A 139 18.16 1.18 4.36
N ASP A 140 17.69 0.46 5.38
CA ASP A 140 17.79 0.84 6.80
C ASP A 140 17.25 2.27 7.04
N ASP A 141 17.88 3.04 7.93
CA ASP A 141 17.54 4.44 8.22
C ASP A 141 18.25 5.46 7.30
N SER A 142 18.81 4.99 6.17
CA SER A 142 19.58 5.84 5.27
C SER A 142 18.73 6.86 4.50
N ILE A 143 19.38 7.96 4.14
CA ILE A 143 18.88 9.00 3.22
C ILE A 143 19.86 9.28 2.06
N SER A 144 20.90 8.46 1.94
CA SER A 144 21.91 8.59 0.89
C SER A 144 21.36 8.07 -0.44
N PRO A 145 21.47 8.82 -1.55
CA PRO A 145 21.00 8.34 -2.87
C PRO A 145 21.63 7.02 -3.32
N PHE A 146 22.78 6.63 -2.74
CA PHE A 146 23.46 5.36 -3.03
C PHE A 146 22.83 4.16 -2.33
N ASP A 147 22.02 4.39 -1.29
CA ASP A 147 21.36 3.33 -0.53
C ASP A 147 19.91 3.10 -0.98
N ILE A 148 19.49 3.74 -2.07
CA ILE A 148 18.19 3.49 -2.70
C ILE A 148 18.18 2.08 -3.30
N VAL A 149 17.26 1.23 -2.82
CA VAL A 149 17.09 -0.14 -3.31
C VAL A 149 16.06 -0.24 -4.43
N THR A 150 15.08 0.66 -4.45
CA THR A 150 14.08 0.77 -5.52
C THR A 150 13.45 2.16 -5.51
N VAL A 151 12.87 2.54 -6.64
CA VAL A 151 12.11 3.78 -6.79
C VAL A 151 10.71 3.45 -7.30
N LEU A 152 9.69 3.93 -6.62
CA LEU A 152 8.29 3.74 -7.00
C LEU A 152 7.76 5.04 -7.63
N GLN A 153 7.04 4.93 -8.73
CA GLN A 153 6.33 6.04 -9.36
C GLN A 153 4.83 5.74 -9.34
N GLY A 154 4.07 6.50 -8.57
CA GLY A 154 2.65 6.31 -8.29
C GLY A 154 2.29 6.74 -6.88
N ASP A 155 1.09 6.37 -6.44
CA ASP A 155 0.60 6.59 -5.07
C ASP A 155 0.18 5.24 -4.46
N PRO A 156 1.13 4.31 -4.23
CA PRO A 156 0.81 2.96 -3.78
C PRO A 156 0.34 2.98 -2.33
N THR A 157 -0.67 2.18 -2.03
CA THR A 157 -1.05 1.88 -0.65
C THR A 157 0.04 1.06 0.05
N PRO A 158 0.08 1.03 1.39
CA PRO A 158 1.04 0.21 2.14
C PRO A 158 1.10 -1.26 1.70
N THR A 159 -0.06 -1.88 1.44
CA THR A 159 -0.12 -3.28 0.97
C THR A 159 0.53 -3.45 -0.40
N GLU A 160 0.38 -2.46 -1.28
CA GLU A 160 0.96 -2.49 -2.63
C GLU A 160 2.48 -2.26 -2.57
N ILE A 161 2.97 -1.42 -1.66
CA ILE A 161 4.42 -1.29 -1.39
C ILE A 161 4.99 -2.65 -1.00
N PHE A 162 4.39 -3.34 -0.01
CA PHE A 162 4.84 -4.67 0.39
C PHE A 162 4.80 -5.67 -0.77
N ALA A 163 3.73 -5.68 -1.57
CA ALA A 163 3.62 -6.59 -2.71
C ALA A 163 4.68 -6.33 -3.80
N LEU A 164 5.00 -5.06 -4.08
CA LEU A 164 6.07 -4.68 -5.01
C LEU A 164 7.44 -5.12 -4.47
N LEU A 165 7.73 -4.86 -3.19
CA LEU A 165 9.00 -5.26 -2.56
C LEU A 165 9.17 -6.79 -2.51
N LEU A 166 8.12 -7.54 -2.17
CA LEU A 166 8.10 -9.01 -2.23
C LEU A 166 8.38 -9.52 -3.65
N THR A 167 7.77 -8.91 -4.66
CA THR A 167 7.97 -9.29 -6.07
C THR A 167 9.43 -9.11 -6.52
N MET A 168 10.11 -8.11 -5.98
CA MET A 168 11.52 -7.83 -6.26
C MET A 168 12.49 -8.65 -5.40
N GLY A 169 12.00 -9.46 -4.45
CA GLY A 169 12.83 -10.20 -3.51
C GLY A 169 13.57 -9.30 -2.52
N LEU A 170 12.97 -8.15 -2.16
CA LEU A 170 13.51 -7.22 -1.18
C LEU A 170 12.99 -7.47 0.25
N LEU A 171 12.12 -8.47 0.45
CA LEU A 171 11.56 -8.89 1.74
C LEU A 171 11.64 -10.40 1.88
#